data_AF-A0A820SBM1-F1
#
_entry.id   AF-A0A820SBM1-F1
#
_cell.length_a   1.000
_cell.length_b   1.000
_cell.length_c   1.000
_cell.angle_alpha   90.00
_cell.angle_beta   90.00
_cell.angle_gamma   90.00
#
_symmetry.space_group_name_H-M   'P 1'
#
loop_
_entity.id
_entity.type
_entity.pdbx_description
1 polymer ?
#
loop_
_entity_poly.entity_id
_entity_poly.type
_entity_poly.pdbx_seq_one_letter_code
_entity_poly.pdbx_strand_id
1 'polypeptide(L)'
;YALTNGSATTYSQNAILNAFLLPYNRHEDILLSPDDLWLMITINFSKYINTNSEQLRHLFVDHEGKKKLVVTEPPGKREEDWTDFFEMMQTQISKNVKSPEIVDNLIKNVSTTTELELISSYACIMHTFKTYFQYSSCIPSCGIRNVHF
;
A
#
# COMPACT_ATOMS: atom_id res chain seq x y z
N TYR A 1 7.11 10.52 13.32
CA TYR A 1 8.08 10.75 12.22
C TYR A 1 9.03 11.87 12.60
N ALA A 2 10.32 11.58 12.81
CA ALA A 2 11.33 12.63 12.98
C ALA A 2 11.84 13.05 11.59
N LEU A 3 11.34 14.17 11.07
CA LEU A 3 11.85 14.77 9.83
C LEU A 3 13.17 15.47 10.14
N THR A 4 14.28 14.81 9.84
CA THR A 4 15.58 15.48 9.72
C THR A 4 16.14 15.23 8.33
N ASN A 5 16.55 16.32 7.68
CA ASN A 5 17.03 16.39 6.31
C ASN A 5 18.20 15.44 6.05
N GLY A 6 18.16 14.75 4.91
CA GLY A 6 19.34 14.20 4.24
C GLY A 6 19.63 12.74 4.55
N SER A 7 19.56 11.91 3.50
CA SER A 7 19.84 10.47 3.41
C SER A 7 18.75 9.53 3.96
N ALA A 8 18.19 8.72 3.05
CA ALA A 8 17.32 7.60 3.37
C ALA A 8 18.15 6.53 4.10
N THR A 9 18.16 6.59 5.43
CA THR A 9 18.77 5.55 6.27
C THR A 9 18.11 4.20 5.99
N THR A 10 18.94 3.22 5.67
CA THR A 10 18.58 1.83 5.43
C THR A 10 17.73 1.29 6.57
N TYR A 11 16.59 0.67 6.21
CA TYR A 11 15.64 0.05 7.12
C TYR A 11 16.35 -0.90 8.09
N SER A 12 16.30 -0.57 9.38
CA SER A 12 16.63 -1.53 10.43
C SER A 12 15.69 -2.73 10.37
N GLN A 13 16.14 -3.88 10.90
CA GLN A 13 15.35 -5.11 10.97
C GLN A 13 13.95 -4.93 11.59
N ASN A 14 13.74 -3.93 12.46
CA ASN A 14 12.44 -3.59 13.06
C ASN A 14 12.20 -2.08 13.07
N ALA A 15 11.63 -1.56 11.99
CA ALA A 15 11.30 -0.13 11.85
C ALA A 15 10.44 0.42 13.01
N ILE A 16 9.56 -0.41 13.55
CA ILE A 16 8.71 -0.09 14.71
C ILE A 16 9.57 0.18 15.94
N LEU A 17 10.41 -0.78 16.34
CA LEU A 17 11.25 -0.64 17.54
C LEU A 17 12.13 0.61 17.44
N ASN A 18 12.65 0.93 16.27
CA ASN A 18 13.46 2.13 16.08
C ASN A 18 12.67 3.44 16.14
N ALA A 19 11.40 3.45 15.72
CA ALA A 19 10.54 4.61 15.88
C ALA A 19 10.33 4.98 17.37
N PHE A 20 10.44 4.01 18.29
CA PHE A 20 10.40 4.24 19.74
C PHE A 20 11.78 4.42 20.37
N LEU A 21 12.77 3.63 19.95
CA LEU A 21 14.11 3.63 20.54
C LEU A 21 14.85 4.95 20.31
N LEU A 22 14.69 5.56 19.14
CA LEU A 22 15.43 6.78 18.79
C LEU A 22 14.97 8.00 19.62
N PRO A 23 13.66 8.29 19.75
CA PRO A 23 13.20 9.34 20.64
C PRO A 23 13.48 9.04 22.12
N TYR A 24 13.37 7.77 22.54
CA TYR A 24 13.75 7.36 23.90
C TYR A 24 15.22 7.70 24.21
N ASN A 25 16.15 7.33 23.33
CA ASN A 25 17.59 7.56 23.53
C ASN A 25 17.98 9.05 23.44
N ARG A 26 17.18 9.87 22.78
CA ARG A 26 17.44 11.31 22.58
C ARG A 26 16.63 12.22 23.50
N HIS A 27 15.80 11.64 24.38
CA HIS A 27 14.84 12.39 25.19
C HIS A 27 13.92 13.29 24.34
N GLU A 28 13.55 12.82 23.15
CA GLU A 28 12.63 13.51 22.24
C GLU A 28 11.19 12.97 22.40
N ASP A 29 10.21 13.80 22.05
CA ASP A 29 8.80 13.40 22.05
C ASP A 29 8.46 12.48 20.87
N ILE A 30 7.45 11.63 21.07
CA ILE A 30 6.87 10.79 20.02
C ILE A 30 5.45 11.25 19.73
N LEU A 31 5.20 11.60 18.47
CA LEU A 31 3.86 11.78 17.93
C LEU A 31 3.42 10.50 17.22
N LEU A 32 2.34 9.88 17.70
CA LEU A 32 1.70 8.72 17.09
C LEU A 32 0.25 9.04 16.80
N SER A 33 -0.16 8.88 15.54
CA SER A 33 -1.57 8.84 15.19
C SER A 33 -2.09 7.40 15.31
N PRO A 34 -3.41 7.20 15.43
CA PRO A 34 -4.00 5.88 15.24
C PRO A 34 -3.65 5.26 13.88
N ASP A 35 -3.41 6.08 12.85
CA ASP A 35 -3.07 5.67 11.47
C ASP A 35 -1.70 5.04 11.41
N ASP A 36 -0.73 5.61 12.12
CA ASP A 36 0.61 5.04 12.28
C ASP A 36 0.55 3.61 12.86
N LEU A 37 -0.25 3.41 13.92
CA LEU A 37 -0.38 2.11 14.58
C LEU A 37 -1.02 1.06 13.66
N TRP A 38 -2.07 1.44 12.94
CA TRP A 38 -2.73 0.52 12.03
C TRP A 38 -1.85 0.15 10.83
N LEU A 39 -1.17 1.14 10.24
CA LEU A 39 -0.22 0.91 9.16
C LEU A 39 0.92 -0.02 9.59
N MET A 40 1.41 0.11 10.82
CA MET A 40 2.41 -0.81 11.38
C MET A 40 1.89 -2.25 11.46
N ILE A 41 0.64 -2.46 11.90
CA ILE A 41 0.01 -3.77 11.98
C ILE A 41 -0.16 -4.37 10.58
N THR A 42 -0.70 -3.60 9.63
CA THR A 42 -0.97 -4.08 8.27
C THR A 42 0.31 -4.40 7.51
N ILE A 43 1.39 -3.62 7.67
CA ILE A 43 2.71 -3.93 7.08
C ILE A 43 3.26 -5.26 7.61
N ASN A 44 3.16 -5.52 8.91
CA ASN A 44 3.64 -6.78 9.49
C ASN A 44 2.79 -7.98 9.03
N PHE A 45 1.47 -7.81 9.01
CA PHE A 45 0.55 -8.80 8.48
C PHE A 45 0.84 -9.11 7.00
N SER A 46 1.07 -8.08 6.20
CA SER A 46 1.47 -8.16 4.81
C SER A 46 2.76 -8.96 4.62
N LYS A 47 3.77 -8.70 5.46
CA LYS A 47 5.03 -9.46 5.47
C LYS A 47 4.81 -10.92 5.81
N TYR A 48 3.97 -11.22 6.80
CA TYR A 48 3.64 -12.59 7.20
C TYR A 48 2.95 -13.36 6.07
N ILE A 49 1.94 -12.77 5.42
CA ILE A 49 1.26 -13.37 4.27
C ILE A 49 2.26 -13.66 3.15
N ASN A 50 3.08 -12.68 2.78
CA ASN A 50 4.04 -12.84 1.70
C ASN A 50 5.12 -13.90 2.01
N THR A 51 5.47 -14.10 3.27
CA THR A 51 6.43 -15.14 3.69
C THR A 51 5.81 -16.54 3.62
N ASN A 52 4.50 -16.65 3.88
CA ASN A 52 3.78 -17.93 3.96
C ASN A 52 2.75 -18.08 2.83
N SER A 53 2.99 -17.46 1.67
CA SER A 53 1.94 -17.24 0.67
C SER A 53 1.32 -18.53 0.14
N GLU A 54 2.12 -19.56 -0.11
CA GLU A 54 1.60 -20.82 -0.65
C GLU A 54 0.79 -21.60 0.39
N GLN A 55 1.19 -21.58 1.67
CA GLN A 55 0.45 -22.23 2.74
C GLN A 55 -0.91 -21.56 2.95
N LEU A 56 -0.96 -20.23 2.84
CA LEU A 56 -2.16 -19.44 3.08
C LEU A 56 -2.99 -19.17 1.81
N ARG A 57 -2.52 -19.58 0.62
CA ARG A 57 -3.15 -19.28 -0.68
C ARG A 57 -4.63 -19.63 -0.70
N HIS A 58 -4.96 -20.82 -0.22
CA HIS A 58 -6.32 -21.35 -0.18
C HIS A 58 -7.30 -20.51 0.67
N LEU A 59 -6.81 -19.63 1.54
CA LEU A 59 -7.63 -18.69 2.33
C LEU A 59 -7.98 -17.44 1.52
N PHE A 60 -7.15 -17.03 0.57
CA PHE A 60 -7.27 -15.73 -0.10
C PHE A 60 -7.73 -15.83 -1.55
N VAL A 61 -7.28 -16.84 -2.31
CA VAL A 61 -7.54 -16.95 -3.76
C VAL A 61 -7.77 -18.40 -4.20
N ASP A 62 -8.49 -18.58 -5.31
CA ASP A 62 -8.78 -19.91 -5.91
C ASP A 62 -7.84 -20.29 -7.08
N HIS A 63 -6.91 -19.41 -7.45
CA HIS A 63 -6.01 -19.65 -8.57
C HIS A 63 -4.59 -19.98 -8.09
N GLU A 64 -3.89 -20.77 -8.90
CA GLU A 64 -2.45 -20.99 -8.75
C GLU A 64 -1.66 -19.81 -9.35
N GLY A 65 -0.40 -19.67 -8.94
CA GLY A 65 0.49 -18.62 -9.43
C GLY A 65 -0.07 -17.21 -9.23
N LYS A 66 0.18 -16.32 -10.22
CA LYS A 66 -0.29 -14.93 -10.18
C LYS A 66 -1.36 -14.67 -11.23
N LYS A 67 -2.48 -14.07 -10.82
CA LYS A 67 -3.50 -13.55 -11.73
C LYS A 67 -3.19 -12.09 -12.06
N LYS A 68 -3.21 -11.73 -13.35
CA LYS A 68 -3.00 -10.35 -13.78
C LYS A 68 -4.26 -9.52 -13.54
N LEU A 69 -4.13 -8.41 -12.83
CA LEU A 69 -5.16 -7.40 -12.62
C LEU A 69 -4.78 -6.16 -13.42
N VAL A 70 -5.69 -5.72 -14.30
CA VAL A 70 -5.48 -4.56 -15.16
C VAL A 70 -6.54 -3.51 -14.87
N VAL A 71 -6.12 -2.29 -14.59
CA VAL A 71 -7.01 -1.12 -14.50
C VAL A 71 -6.77 -0.22 -15.71
N THR A 72 -7.83 0.34 -16.28
CA THR A 72 -7.74 1.31 -17.37
C THR A 72 -7.99 2.69 -16.80
N GLU A 73 -6.95 3.53 -16.78
CA GLU A 73 -7.07 4.89 -16.26
C GLU A 73 -7.82 5.79 -17.24
N PRO A 74 -8.64 6.73 -16.75
CA PRO A 74 -9.37 7.66 -17.61
C PRO A 74 -8.39 8.58 -18.37
N PRO A 75 -8.70 8.97 -19.62
CA PRO A 75 -7.84 9.86 -20.41
C PRO A 75 -7.75 11.26 -19.79
N GLY A 76 -6.62 11.94 -20.01
CA GLY A 76 -6.45 13.35 -19.63
C GLY A 76 -6.11 13.60 -18.16
N LYS A 77 -5.83 12.55 -17.38
CA LYS A 77 -5.36 12.70 -16.00
C LYS A 77 -3.95 13.28 -15.90
N ARG A 78 -3.70 13.96 -14.78
CA ARG A 78 -2.35 14.36 -14.39
C ARG A 78 -1.64 13.14 -13.80
N GLU A 79 -0.35 12.97 -14.13
CA GLU A 79 0.47 11.84 -13.67
C GLU A 79 0.66 11.79 -12.14
N GLU A 80 0.35 12.89 -11.46
CA GLU A 80 0.43 13.03 -10.00
C GLU A 80 -0.85 12.56 -9.27
N ASP A 81 -1.96 12.35 -9.99
CA ASP A 81 -3.23 11.92 -9.41
C ASP A 81 -3.36 10.39 -9.45
N TRP A 82 -2.98 9.75 -8.35
CA TRP A 82 -2.98 8.30 -8.19
C TRP A 82 -4.23 7.75 -7.51
N THR A 83 -5.14 8.61 -7.03
CA THR A 83 -6.25 8.21 -6.16
C THR A 83 -7.18 7.21 -6.85
N ASP A 84 -7.64 7.52 -8.07
CA ASP A 84 -8.46 6.59 -8.86
C ASP A 84 -7.75 5.28 -9.18
N PHE A 85 -6.45 5.31 -9.46
CA PHE A 85 -5.68 4.09 -9.74
C PHE A 85 -5.75 3.14 -8.55
N PHE A 86 -5.53 3.65 -7.34
CA PHE A 86 -5.57 2.84 -6.13
C PHE A 86 -6.97 2.35 -5.80
N GLU A 87 -8.01 3.17 -5.97
CA GLU A 87 -9.41 2.76 -5.77
C GLU A 87 -9.84 1.68 -6.77
N MET A 88 -9.47 1.85 -8.06
CA MET A 88 -9.72 0.85 -9.09
C MET A 88 -8.97 -0.45 -8.81
N MET A 89 -7.72 -0.37 -8.34
CA MET A 89 -6.94 -1.55 -7.96
C MET A 89 -7.53 -2.26 -6.75
N GLN A 90 -7.94 -1.52 -5.72
CA GLN A 90 -8.64 -2.07 -4.56
C GLN A 90 -9.90 -2.82 -5.02
N THR A 91 -10.70 -2.22 -5.90
CA THR A 91 -11.91 -2.84 -6.44
C THR A 91 -11.59 -4.13 -7.19
N GLN A 92 -10.51 -4.15 -7.97
CA GLN A 92 -10.06 -5.36 -8.67
C GLN A 92 -9.60 -6.44 -7.68
N ILE A 93 -8.87 -6.08 -6.62
CA ILE A 93 -8.45 -7.05 -5.60
C ILE A 93 -9.67 -7.63 -4.89
N SER A 94 -10.60 -6.81 -4.41
CA SER A 94 -11.81 -7.25 -3.70
C SER A 94 -12.67 -8.21 -4.52
N LYS A 95 -12.72 -8.04 -5.84
CA LYS A 95 -13.44 -8.95 -6.76
C LYS A 95 -12.75 -10.30 -6.97
N ASN A 96 -11.46 -10.39 -6.69
CA ASN A 96 -10.63 -11.56 -7.01
C ASN A 96 -10.12 -12.31 -5.77
N VAL A 97 -10.44 -11.83 -4.57
CA VAL A 97 -10.23 -12.56 -3.31
C VAL A 97 -11.51 -13.33 -2.92
N LYS A 98 -11.36 -14.38 -2.13
CA LYS A 98 -12.50 -15.20 -1.66
C LYS A 98 -13.45 -14.44 -0.74
N SER A 99 -12.90 -13.60 0.13
CA SER A 99 -13.68 -12.78 1.06
C SER A 99 -13.31 -11.31 0.89
N PRO A 100 -14.18 -10.48 0.27
CA PRO A 100 -13.93 -9.05 0.10
C PRO A 100 -13.75 -8.31 1.43
N GLU A 101 -14.37 -8.80 2.50
CA GLU A 101 -14.29 -8.23 3.85
C GLU A 101 -12.84 -8.11 4.35
N ILE A 102 -11.93 -8.98 3.89
CA ILE A 102 -10.53 -8.88 4.29
C ILE A 102 -9.85 -7.63 3.73
N VAL A 103 -10.25 -7.21 2.53
CA VAL A 103 -9.72 -6.00 1.92
C VAL A 103 -10.28 -4.81 2.67
N ASP A 104 -11.59 -4.81 2.96
CA ASP A 104 -12.25 -3.74 3.71
C ASP A 104 -11.69 -3.60 5.13
N ASN A 105 -11.40 -4.72 5.80
CA ASN A 105 -10.77 -4.71 7.12
C ASN A 105 -9.33 -4.17 7.08
N LEU A 106 -8.59 -4.38 5.99
CA LEU A 106 -7.24 -3.84 5.84
C LEU A 106 -7.26 -2.35 5.51
N ILE A 107 -8.30 -1.88 4.82
CA ILE A 107 -8.53 -0.45 4.59
C ILE A 107 -8.87 0.18 5.92
N LYS A 108 -8.11 1.20 6.28
CA LYS A 108 -8.47 2.02 7.40
C LYS A 108 -9.32 3.19 6.95
N ASN A 109 -10.43 3.42 7.64
CA ASN A 109 -11.22 4.64 7.51
C ASN A 109 -11.56 5.13 8.92
N VAL A 110 -10.58 5.72 9.62
CA VAL A 110 -10.84 6.47 10.85
C VAL A 110 -11.07 7.94 10.53
N SER A 111 -11.69 8.67 11.45
CA SER A 111 -12.08 10.07 11.28
C SER A 111 -10.94 11.05 10.97
N THR A 112 -9.68 10.65 11.12
CA THR A 112 -8.48 11.47 10.88
C THR A 112 -7.74 11.15 9.58
N THR A 113 -8.21 10.17 8.80
CA THR A 113 -7.47 9.65 7.63
C THR A 113 -7.33 10.74 6.56
N THR A 114 -6.09 11.14 6.27
CA THR A 114 -5.74 12.01 5.16
C THR A 114 -5.65 11.23 3.84
N GLU A 115 -5.70 11.93 2.71
CA GLU A 115 -5.55 11.30 1.38
C GLU A 115 -4.24 10.50 1.26
N LEU A 116 -3.15 11.00 1.85
CA LEU A 116 -1.86 10.31 1.87
C LEU A 116 -1.89 9.01 2.66
N GLU A 117 -2.55 9.00 3.82
CA GLU A 117 -2.71 7.80 4.65
C GLU A 117 -3.59 6.76 3.95
N LEU A 118 -4.63 7.22 3.23
CA LEU A 118 -5.49 6.36 2.43
C LEU A 118 -4.71 5.70 1.28
N ILE A 119 -3.92 6.47 0.53
CA ILE A 119 -3.03 5.94 -0.52
C ILE A 119 -2.03 4.93 0.06
N SER A 120 -1.45 5.23 1.22
CA SER A 120 -0.52 4.31 1.91
C SER A 120 -1.21 3.00 2.31
N SER A 121 -2.47 3.07 2.75
CA SER A 121 -3.29 1.89 3.04
C SER A 121 -3.53 1.04 1.78
N TYR A 122 -3.87 1.66 0.65
CA TYR A 122 -4.05 0.97 -0.62
C TYR A 122 -2.75 0.31 -1.12
N ALA A 123 -1.63 1.01 -1.04
CA ALA A 123 -0.32 0.45 -1.37
C ALA A 123 0.03 -0.75 -0.48
N CYS A 124 -0.32 -0.70 0.82
CA CYS A 124 -0.12 -1.82 1.74
C CYS A 124 -0.97 -3.04 1.35
N ILE A 125 -2.22 -2.84 0.93
CA ILE A 125 -3.10 -3.92 0.44
C ILE A 125 -2.53 -4.57 -0.82
N MET A 126 -2.11 -3.75 -1.79
CA MET A 126 -1.44 -4.27 -3.00
C MET A 126 -0.17 -5.05 -2.63
N HIS A 127 0.61 -4.58 -1.66
CA HIS A 127 1.77 -5.30 -1.17
C HIS A 127 1.40 -6.63 -0.50
N THR A 128 0.29 -6.71 0.23
CA THR A 128 -0.20 -7.94 0.87
C THR A 128 -0.52 -9.03 -0.12
N PHE A 129 -1.15 -8.69 -1.24
CA PHE A 129 -1.56 -9.68 -2.23
C PHE A 129 -0.61 -9.77 -3.44
N LYS A 130 0.57 -9.15 -3.39
CA LYS A 130 1.55 -9.14 -4.51
C LYS A 130 2.05 -10.52 -4.93
N THR A 131 1.94 -11.53 -4.05
CA THR A 131 2.31 -12.92 -4.35
C THR A 131 1.22 -13.66 -5.12
N TYR A 132 -0.03 -13.19 -5.04
CA TYR A 132 -1.19 -13.75 -5.74
C TYR A 132 -1.58 -12.95 -6.98
N PHE A 133 -1.32 -11.64 -7.01
CA PHE A 133 -1.69 -10.80 -8.14
C PHE A 133 -0.49 -10.14 -8.80
N GLN A 134 -0.63 -9.90 -10.11
CA GLN A 134 0.27 -9.05 -10.88
C GLN A 134 -0.51 -7.81 -11.31
N TYR A 135 -0.08 -6.65 -10.86
CA TYR A 135 -0.76 -5.38 -11.14
C TYR A 135 -0.24 -4.75 -12.43
N SER A 136 -1.13 -4.17 -13.23
CA SER A 136 -0.77 -3.37 -14.41
C SER A 136 -1.82 -2.28 -14.61
N SER A 137 -1.41 -1.11 -15.09
CA SER A 137 -2.34 -0.12 -15.63
C SER A 137 -2.27 -0.09 -17.15
N CYS A 138 -3.40 0.27 -17.75
CA CYS A 138 -3.51 0.64 -19.15
C CYS A 138 -3.83 2.13 -19.20
N ILE A 139 -2.90 2.92 -19.73
CA ILE A 139 -3.10 4.35 -19.94
C ILE A 139 -3.45 4.52 -21.42
N PRO A 140 -4.70 4.90 -21.77
CA PRO A 140 -5.16 4.91 -23.15
C PRO A 140 -4.56 6.03 -24.02
N SER A 141 -3.67 6.88 -23.49
CA SER A 141 -3.08 8.02 -24.19
C SER A 141 -1.59 8.20 -23.88
N CYS A 142 -0.75 8.29 -24.92
CA CYS A 142 0.71 8.39 -24.84
C CYS A 142 1.21 9.86 -24.84
N GLY A 143 1.97 10.25 -23.81
CA GLY A 143 3.43 10.47 -23.88
C GLY A 143 4.06 11.71 -24.54
N ILE A 144 3.34 12.63 -25.19
CA ILE A 144 3.92 13.93 -25.58
C ILE A 144 2.92 15.05 -25.30
N ARG A 145 3.19 15.83 -24.25
CA ARG A 145 2.32 16.95 -23.85
C ARG A 145 2.50 18.18 -24.75
N ASN A 146 3.74 18.47 -25.16
CA ASN A 146 4.09 19.54 -26.09
C ASN A 146 5.46 19.27 -26.72
N VAL A 147 5.60 19.59 -28.01
CA VAL A 147 6.89 19.71 -28.70
C VAL A 147 7.13 21.20 -28.92
N HIS A 148 8.21 21.72 -28.37
CA HIS A 148 8.62 23.11 -28.58
C HIS A 148 9.62 23.17 -29.74
N PHE A 149 9.43 24.14 -30.65
CA PHE A 149 10.39 24.53 -31.68
C PHE A 149 10.94 25.92 -31.34
#